data_AF-F8A2F9-F1
#
_entry.id   AF-F8A2F9-F1
#
_cell.length_a   1.000
_cell.length_b   1.000
_cell.length_c   1.000
_cell.angle_alpha   90.00
_cell.angle_beta   90.00
_cell.angle_gamma   90.00
#
_symmetry.space_group_name_H-M   'P 1'
#
loop_
_entity.id
_entity.type
_entity.pdbx_description
1 polymer ?
#
loop_
_entity_poly.entity_id
_entity_poly.type
_entity_poly.pdbx_seq_one_letter_code
_entity_poly.pdbx_strand_id
1 'polypeptide(L)' 'MTTYVRVKDLETRHEFDVPEGDKRIGVSLELVKSKRYPPSPWQRPAKHHIDLAGHVSREPAAATAVPETATTKES' A
#
# COMPACT_ATOMS: atom_id res chain seq x y z
N MET A 1 12.93 28.51 -12.55
CA MET A 1 11.64 27.90 -12.14
C MET A 1 11.94 26.50 -11.67
N THR A 2 11.50 26.11 -10.48
CA THR A 2 11.70 24.74 -9.99
C THR A 2 10.69 23.83 -10.69
N THR A 3 11.18 22.83 -11.40
CA THR A 3 10.39 21.77 -12.03
C THR A 3 10.29 20.58 -11.08
N TYR A 4 9.12 19.97 -11.08
CA TYR A 4 8.83 18.78 -10.29
C TYR A 4 8.65 17.58 -11.19
N VAL A 5 9.29 16.48 -10.83
CA VAL A 5 9.23 15.19 -11.53
C VAL A 5 8.55 14.16 -10.65
N ARG A 6 7.75 13.29 -11.26
CA ARG A 6 7.12 12.18 -10.53
C ARG A 6 8.16 11.09 -10.31
N VAL A 7 8.35 10.75 -9.05
CA VAL A 7 9.20 9.64 -8.63
C VAL A 7 8.39 8.58 -7.89
N LYS A 8 8.96 7.40 -7.77
CA LYS A 8 8.50 6.32 -6.91
C LYS A 8 9.58 5.99 -5.91
N ASP A 9 9.22 5.94 -4.64
CA ASP A 9 10.10 5.43 -3.60
C ASP A 9 10.21 3.91 -3.71
N LEU A 10 11.42 3.39 -3.72
CA LEU A 10 11.70 1.96 -3.84
C LEU A 10 11.28 1.18 -2.59
N GLU A 11 11.30 1.80 -1.41
CA GLU A 11 10.93 1.15 -0.14
C GLU A 11 9.41 1.10 0.04
N THR A 12 8.76 2.26 0.06
CA THR A 12 7.32 2.38 0.33
C THR A 12 6.43 2.17 -0.90
N ARG A 13 7.04 2.14 -2.10
CA ARG A 13 6.35 2.09 -3.40
C ARG A 13 5.39 3.26 -3.65
N HIS A 14 5.45 4.32 -2.84
CA HIS A 14 4.65 5.53 -2.99
C HIS A 14 5.15 6.35 -4.18
N GLU A 15 4.24 6.97 -4.93
CA GLU A 15 4.60 7.86 -6.03
C GLU A 15 4.30 9.31 -5.66
N PHE A 16 5.29 10.20 -5.70
CA PHE A 16 5.14 11.62 -5.35
C PHE A 16 6.04 12.49 -6.21
N ASP A 17 5.77 13.80 -6.22
CA ASP A 17 6.55 14.75 -7.02
C ASP A 17 7.68 15.34 -6.16
N VAL A 18 8.90 15.39 -6.71
CA VAL A 18 10.09 16.00 -6.09
C VAL A 18 10.73 17.00 -7.04
N PRO A 19 11.51 17.98 -6.54
CA PRO A 19 12.31 18.83 -7.40
C PRO A 19 13.22 17.99 -8.31
N GLU A 20 13.32 18.34 -9.59
CA GLU A 20 14.12 17.61 -10.58
C GLU A 20 15.59 17.41 -10.17
N GLY A 21 16.13 18.33 -9.37
CA GLY A 21 17.50 18.25 -8.84
C GLY A 21 17.65 17.52 -7.48
N ASP A 22 16.64 16.79 -7.00
CA ASP A 22 16.77 16.05 -5.73
C ASP A 22 17.83 14.94 -5.85
N LYS A 23 18.81 14.94 -4.94
CA LYS A 23 19.96 14.02 -4.94
C LYS A 23 19.57 12.56 -4.67
N ARG A 24 18.35 12.31 -4.20
CA ARG A 24 17.84 10.96 -3.93
C ARG A 24 17.33 10.24 -5.19
N ILE A 25 17.15 10.98 -6.29
CA ILE A 25 16.78 10.41 -7.59
C ILE A 25 17.91 9.52 -8.09
N GLY A 26 17.60 8.26 -8.42
CA GLY A 26 18.56 7.23 -8.79
C GLY A 26 19.22 6.51 -7.62
N VAL A 27 18.96 6.92 -6.38
CA VAL A 27 19.48 6.27 -5.16
C VAL A 27 18.35 5.51 -4.45
N SER A 28 17.37 6.26 -3.92
CA SER A 28 16.19 5.70 -3.25
C SER A 28 14.89 6.03 -3.97
N LEU A 29 14.93 6.97 -4.92
CA LEU A 29 13.79 7.42 -5.70
C LEU A 29 14.00 7.07 -7.18
N GLU A 30 13.04 6.39 -7.78
CA GLU A 30 13.04 6.05 -9.20
C GLU A 30 12.18 7.05 -9.98
N LEU A 31 12.67 7.54 -11.13
CA LEU A 31 11.87 8.37 -12.03
C LEU A 31 10.77 7.53 -12.69
N VAL A 32 9.51 7.91 -12.49
CA VAL A 32 8.36 7.12 -12.96
C VAL A 32 7.50 7.92 -13.92
N LYS A 33 7.09 7.24 -15.01
CA LYS A 33 6.08 7.73 -15.96
C LYS A 33 6.47 9.08 -16.59
N SER A 34 7.75 9.33 -16.89
CA SER A 34 8.23 10.56 -17.53
C SER A 34 7.45 10.97 -18.79
N LYS A 35 6.97 9.99 -19.59
CA LYS A 35 6.13 10.24 -20.78
C LYS A 35 4.67 10.61 -20.47
N ARG A 36 4.09 10.08 -19.38
CA ARG A 36 2.69 10.35 -18.96
C ARG A 36 2.59 11.54 -18.00
N TYR A 37 3.66 11.82 -17.27
CA TYR A 37 3.79 12.84 -16.26
C TYR A 37 5.03 13.68 -16.58
N PRO A 38 4.93 14.62 -17.54
CA PRO A 38 6.03 15.52 -17.83
C PRO A 38 6.40 16.35 -16.60
N PRO A 39 7.60 16.96 -16.59
CA PRO A 39 7.99 17.92 -15.57
C PRO A 39 6.93 19.00 -15.44
N SER A 40 6.49 19.26 -14.21
CA SER A 40 5.42 20.20 -13.91
C SER A 40 5.98 21.33 -13.04
N PRO A 41 5.56 22.59 -13.24
CA PRO A 41 5.93 23.67 -12.33
C PRO A 41 5.22 23.58 -10.97
N TRP A 42 4.22 22.69 -10.83
CA TRP A 42 3.50 22.43 -9.58
C TRP A 42 3.60 20.97 -9.17
N GLN A 43 3.70 20.74 -7.86
CA GLN A 43 3.62 19.41 -7.25
C GLN A 43 2.20 18.84 -7.39
N ARG A 44 2.10 17.60 -7.82
CA ARG A 44 0.86 16.84 -7.84
C ARG A 44 0.66 16.05 -6.54
N PRO A 45 -0.58 15.64 -6.22
CA PRO A 45 -0.85 14.79 -5.07
C PRO A 45 -0.06 13.48 -5.09
N ALA A 46 0.41 13.07 -3.92
CA ALA A 46 1.05 11.77 -3.73
C ALA A 46 0.05 10.63 -3.97
N LYS A 47 0.54 9.51 -4.52
CA LYS A 47 -0.20 8.28 -4.69
C LYS A 47 0.36 7.25 -3.71
N HIS A 48 -0.45 6.92 -2.70
CA HIS A 48 -0.10 5.90 -1.72
C HIS A 48 -0.29 4.50 -2.31
N HIS A 49 0.63 3.61 -1.96
CA HIS A 49 0.54 2.18 -2.24
C HIS A 49 -0.11 1.54 -1.02
N ILE A 50 -1.24 0.88 -1.22
CA ILE A 50 -1.95 0.15 -0.17
C ILE A 50 -1.83 -1.33 -0.53
N ASP A 51 -1.21 -2.11 0.35
CA ASP A 51 -1.13 -3.56 0.20
C ASP A 51 -2.43 -4.20 0.69
N LEU A 52 -3.38 -4.39 -0.22
CA LEU A 52 -4.67 -5.00 0.09
C LEU A 52 -4.58 -6.50 0.37
N ALA A 53 -3.44 -7.15 0.11
CA ALA A 53 -3.31 -8.60 0.25
C ALA A 53 -3.28 -9.08 1.72
N GLY A 54 -3.07 -8.18 2.70
CA GLY A 54 -3.02 -8.50 4.13
C GLY A 54 -4.34 -8.34 4.91
N HIS A 55 -5.41 -7.82 4.29
CA HIS A 55 -6.67 -7.51 5.01
C HIS A 55 -7.62 -8.72 5.19
N VAL A 56 -7.23 -9.91 4.74
CA VAL A 56 -8.02 -11.15 4.90
C VAL A 56 -7.44 -12.04 6.01
N SER A 57 -7.05 -11.45 7.14
CA SER A 57 -6.94 -12.20 8.40
C SER A 57 -8.21 -11.95 9.21
N ARG A 58 -9.34 -12.45 8.70
CA ARG A 58 -10.50 -12.67 9.57
C ARG A 58 -10.11 -13.84 10.48
N GLU A 59 -9.75 -13.53 11.72
CA GLU A 59 -9.63 -14.53 12.78
C GLU A 59 -10.91 -15.38 12.78
N PRO A 60 -10.84 -16.71 12.56
CA PRO A 60 -12.03 -17.54 12.62
C PRO A 60 -12.51 -17.50 14.07
N ALA A 61 -13.72 -16.96 14.27
CA ALA A 61 -14.39 -16.97 15.55
C ALA A 61 -14.31 -18.39 16.12
N ALA A 62 -13.68 -18.52 17.28
CA ALA A 62 -13.56 -19.77 18.00
C ALA A 62 -14.93 -20.44 18.03
N ALA A 63 -15.04 -21.56 17.31
CA ALA A 63 -16.21 -22.40 17.37
C ALA A 63 -16.32 -22.89 18.82
N THR A 64 -17.25 -22.32 19.57
CA THR A 64 -17.75 -22.94 20.80
C THR A 64 -18.33 -24.28 20.39
N ALA A 65 -17.50 -25.32 20.47
CA ALA A 65 -17.94 -26.69 20.37
C ALA A 65 -18.89 -26.92 21.54
N VAL A 66 -20.19 -26.93 21.25
CA VAL A 66 -21.19 -27.53 22.13
C VAL A 66 -21.20 -29.00 21.76
N PRO A 67 -20.63 -29.93 22.56
CA PRO A 67 -20.84 -31.34 22.32
C PRO A 67 -22.25 -31.72 22.77
N GLU A 68 -23.10 -31.99 21.78
CA GLU A 68 -24.38 -32.68 21.94
C GLU A 68 -24.13 -34.20 21.92
N THR A 69 -24.24 -34.85 23.09
CA THR A 69 -24.45 -36.30 23.30
C THR A 69 -24.92 -36.46 24.75
N ALA A 70 -25.92 -37.25 25.18
CA ALA A 70 -26.69 -38.31 24.58
C ALA A 70 -27.97 -38.55 25.42
N THR A 71 -29.04 -39.04 24.78
CA THR A 71 -30.19 -39.69 25.42
C THR A 71 -29.77 -40.88 26.30
N THR A 72 -30.29 -40.99 27.53
CA THR A 72 -30.55 -42.27 28.22
C THR A 72 -31.71 -42.11 29.22
N LYS A 73 -32.53 -43.15 29.25
CA LYS A 73 -33.81 -43.38 29.93
C LYS A 73 -33.63 -43.72 31.43
N GLU A 74 -34.76 -43.81 32.15
CA GLU A 74 -34.98 -44.47 33.47
C GLU A 74 -34.64 -43.59 34.70
N SER A 75 -35.45 -43.48 35.76
CA SER A 75 -36.50 -44.35 36.33
C SER A 75 -37.67 -43.56 36.92
#